data_AF-A0A9E6JDU7-F1
#
_entry.id   AF-A0A9E6JDU7-F1
#
_cell.length_a   1.000
_cell.length_b   1.000
_cell.length_c   1.000
_cell.angle_alpha   90.00
_cell.angle_beta   90.00
_cell.angle_gamma   90.00
#
_symmetry.space_group_name_H-M   'P 1'
#
loop_
_entity.id
_entity.type
_entity.pdbx_description
1 polymer ?
#
loop_
_entity_poly.entity_id
_entity_poly.type
_entity_poly.pdbx_seq_one_letter_code
_entity_poly.pdbx_strand_id
1 'polypeptide(L)' 'RLVSGSLEERQDQNKLTGEWIVFAKYKGNNYYLCLGTHNDEDQWIRNKIELVCTKEFSFLKELLAPQQDG' A
#
# COMPACT_ATOMS: atom_id res chain seq x y z
N ARG A 1 -8.45 -2.72 -27.62
CA ARG A 1 -9.00 -3.98 -27.07
C ARG A 1 -8.52 -4.09 -25.63
N LEU A 2 -9.31 -3.61 -24.66
CA LEU A 2 -9.04 -3.76 -23.23
C LEU A 2 -9.34 -5.22 -22.86
N VAL A 3 -8.34 -5.93 -22.35
CA VAL A 3 -8.52 -7.30 -21.85
C VAL A 3 -9.03 -7.17 -20.41
N SER A 4 -10.33 -7.02 -20.25
CA SER A 4 -11.01 -6.96 -18.94
C SER A 4 -11.35 -8.34 -18.38
N GLY A 5 -11.12 -9.44 -19.12
CA GLY A 5 -11.44 -10.80 -18.66
C GLY A 5 -10.42 -11.42 -17.70
N SER A 6 -9.18 -10.92 -17.64
CA SER A 6 -8.12 -11.62 -16.89
C SER A 6 -8.00 -11.22 -15.42
N LEU A 7 -8.66 -10.15 -14.97
CA LEU A 7 -8.57 -9.69 -13.58
C LEU A 7 -9.64 -10.35 -12.71
N GLU A 8 -10.87 -10.44 -13.23
CA GLU A 8 -12.02 -11.06 -12.56
C GLU A 8 -11.82 -12.58 -12.39
N GLU A 9 -11.31 -13.28 -13.42
CA GLU A 9 -11.02 -14.72 -13.36
C GLU A 9 -9.89 -15.07 -12.37
N ARG A 10 -8.97 -14.13 -12.08
CA ARG A 10 -7.87 -14.33 -11.11
C ARG A 10 -8.28 -14.04 -9.67
N GLN A 11 -9.26 -13.15 -9.49
CA GLN A 11 -9.89 -12.87 -8.20
C GLN A 11 -10.68 -14.09 -7.70
N ASP A 12 -11.43 -14.75 -8.58
CA ASP A 12 -12.24 -15.93 -8.24
C ASP A 12 -11.42 -17.18 -7.88
N GLN A 13 -10.13 -17.23 -8.21
CA GLN A 13 -9.28 -18.39 -7.97
C GLN A 13 -8.38 -18.29 -6.73
N ASN A 14 -8.45 -17.23 -5.90
CA ASN A 14 -7.51 -17.01 -4.78
C ASN A 14 -6.02 -17.07 -5.21
N LYS A 15 -5.73 -16.81 -6.49
CA LYS A 15 -4.39 -16.89 -7.11
C LYS A 15 -3.81 -15.52 -7.46
N LEU A 16 -4.33 -14.45 -6.87
CA LEU A 16 -3.64 -13.18 -6.82
C LEU A 16 -2.48 -13.28 -5.82
N THR A 17 -1.43 -14.04 -6.19
CA THR A 17 -0.10 -13.97 -5.55
C THR A 17 0.61 -12.67 -5.97
N GLY A 18 -0.13 -11.56 -5.98
CA GLY A 18 0.38 -10.26 -6.35
C GLY A 18 1.10 -9.65 -5.16
N GLU A 19 2.33 -9.20 -5.39
CA GLU A 19 3.01 -8.28 -4.48
C GLU A 19 2.32 -6.91 -4.60
N TRP A 20 1.87 -6.37 -3.47
CA TRP A 20 1.26 -5.05 -3.34
C TRP A 20 2.35 -4.01 -3.14
N ILE A 21 2.30 -2.91 -3.89
CA ILE A 21 3.19 -1.76 -3.68
C ILE A 21 2.40 -0.67 -2.96
N VAL A 22 2.81 -0.36 -1.73
CA VAL A 22 2.30 0.78 -0.98
C VAL A 22 3.14 2.00 -1.31
N PHE A 23 2.48 3.09 -1.68
CA PHE A 23 3.14 4.35 -1.99
C PHE A 23 2.33 5.56 -1.50
N ALA A 24 3.03 6.64 -1.20
CA ALA A 24 2.44 7.93 -0.83
C ALA A 24 2.74 8.97 -1.91
N LYS A 25 1.74 9.83 -2.21
CA LYS A 25 1.95 11.00 -3.08
C LYS A 25 2.20 12.21 -2.22
N TYR A 26 3.34 12.88 -2.42
CA TYR A 26 3.66 14.12 -1.70
C TYR A 26 4.40 15.11 -2.61
N LYS A 27 3.88 16.35 -2.67
CA LYS A 27 4.41 17.44 -3.51
C LYS A 27 4.69 17.04 -4.97
N GLY A 28 3.76 16.30 -5.59
CA GLY A 28 3.88 15.87 -6.99
C GLY A 28 4.81 14.67 -7.22
N ASN A 29 5.40 14.10 -6.17
CA ASN A 29 6.28 12.92 -6.26
C ASN A 29 5.61 11.68 -5.65
N ASN A 30 5.91 10.51 -6.20
CA ASN A 30 5.48 9.22 -5.67
C ASN A 30 6.61 8.63 -4.79
N TYR A 31 6.30 8.34 -3.53
CA TYR A 31 7.21 7.71 -2.57
C TYR A 31 6.77 6.26 -2.36
N TYR A 32 7.57 5.31 -2.82
CA TYR A 32 7.28 3.88 -2.70
C TYR A 32 7.79 3.38 -1.33
N LEU A 33 6.88 2.95 -0.47
CA LEU A 33 7.12 2.76 0.97
C LEU A 33 7.29 1.28 1.35
N CYS A 34 6.49 0.40 0.75
CA CYS A 34 6.54 -1.02 1.09
C CYS A 34 6.09 -1.88 -0.08
N LEU A 35 6.70 -3.05 -0.21
CA LEU A 35 6.18 -4.18 -0.97
C LEU A 35 5.61 -5.17 0.05
N GLY A 36 4.32 -5.45 -0.04
CA GLY A 36 3.62 -6.45 0.77
C GLY A 36 3.15 -7.60 -0.11
N THR A 37 2.84 -8.73 0.48
CA THR A 37 2.16 -9.84 -0.19
C THR A 37 0.72 -9.91 0.28
N HIS A 38 -0.16 -10.60 -0.45
CA HIS A 38 -1.56 -10.78 -0.03
C HIS A 38 -1.70 -11.49 1.34
N ASN A 39 -0.64 -12.13 1.84
CA ASN A 39 -0.63 -12.75 3.16
C ASN A 39 -0.22 -11.79 4.28
N ASP A 40 0.29 -10.61 3.94
CA ASP A 40 0.69 -9.63 4.92
C ASP A 40 -0.53 -8.85 5.39
N GLU A 41 -0.77 -8.84 6.70
CA GLU A 41 -1.85 -8.06 7.28
C GLU A 41 -1.58 -6.56 7.09
N ASP A 42 -2.62 -5.79 6.74
CA ASP A 42 -2.55 -4.33 6.54
C ASP A 42 -1.89 -3.62 7.74
N GLN A 43 -2.17 -4.10 8.96
CA GLN A 43 -1.57 -3.57 10.19
C GLN A 43 -0.07 -3.80 10.26
N TRP A 44 0.42 -4.95 9.80
CA TRP A 44 1.86 -5.24 9.76
C TRP A 44 2.57 -4.31 8.77
N ILE A 45 2.00 -4.13 7.58
CA ILE A 45 2.54 -3.21 6.56
C ILE A 45 2.57 -1.78 7.11
N ARG A 46 1.49 -1.34 7.75
CA ARG A 46 1.40 -0.02 8.38
C ARG A 46 2.46 0.18 9.46
N ASN A 47 2.59 -0.76 10.40
CA ASN A 47 3.59 -0.68 11.47
C ASN A 47 5.02 -0.61 10.93
N LYS A 48 5.30 -1.35 9.85
CA LYS A 48 6.62 -1.32 9.19
C LYS A 48 6.92 0.04 8.57
N ILE A 49 5.95 0.65 7.89
CA ILE A 49 6.08 2.00 7.32
C ILE A 49 6.25 3.04 8.45
N GLU A 50 5.47 2.94 9.52
CA GLU A 50 5.58 3.82 10.68
C GLU A 50 6.96 3.71 11.35
N LEU A 51 7.48 2.50 11.55
CA LEU A 51 8.75 2.28 12.26
C LEU A 51 9.97 2.71 11.45
N VAL A 52 9.96 2.48 10.13
CA VAL A 52 11.13 2.66 9.25
C VAL A 52 11.00 3.94 8.43
N CYS A 53 9.97 4.05 7.61
CA CYS A 53 9.85 5.14 6.64
C CYS A 53 9.64 6.51 7.29
N THR A 54 8.95 6.59 8.44
CA THR A 54 8.72 7.90 9.09
C THR A 54 9.97 8.51 9.73
N LYS A 55 11.05 7.74 9.89
CA LYS A 55 12.36 8.25 10.35
C LYS A 55 13.08 9.02 9.25
N GLU A 56 12.98 8.52 8.01
CA GLU A 56 13.61 9.15 6.85
C GLU A 56 12.70 10.22 6.22
N PHE A 57 11.38 10.01 6.28
CA PHE A 57 10.38 10.87 5.68
C PHE A 57 9.38 11.35 6.73
N SER A 58 9.74 12.39 7.48
CA SER A 58 8.91 12.93 8.57
C SER A 58 7.50 13.35 8.13
N PHE A 59 7.32 13.77 6.87
CA PHE A 59 6.01 14.15 6.32
C PHE A 59 5.02 12.98 6.28
N LEU A 60 5.50 11.73 6.29
CA LEU A 60 4.64 10.55 6.35
C LEU A 60 3.87 10.48 7.68
N LYS A 61 4.37 11.06 8.77
CA LYS A 61 3.67 11.06 10.06
C LYS A 61 2.35 11.82 9.98
N GLU A 62 2.33 12.94 9.25
CA GLU A 62 1.12 13.73 9.02
C GLU A 62 0.17 12.98 8.08
N LEU A 63 0.69 12.31 7.06
CA LEU A 63 -0.11 11.54 6.11
C LEU A 63 -0.72 10.26 6.72
N LEU A 64 0.00 9.65 7.67
CA LEU A 64 -0.42 8.44 8.37
C LEU A 64 -1.25 8.77 9.62
N ALA A 65 -1.41 10.04 9.99
CA ALA A 65 -2.25 10.42 11.12
C ALA A 65 -3.66 9.82 10.92
N PRO A 66 -4.28 9.27 11.97
CA PRO A 66 -5.64 8.73 11.86
C PRO A 66 -6.55 9.83 11.32
N GLN A 67 -7.26 9.54 10.21
CA GLN A 67 -8.33 10.40 9.75
C GLN A 67 -9.35 10.47 10.89
N GLN A 68 -9.44 11.62 11.56
CA GLN A 68 -10.58 11.91 12.41
C GLN A 68 -11.75 12.17 11.48
N ASP A 69 -12.47 11.10 11.13
CA ASP A 69 -13.80 11.21 10.57
C ASP A 69 -14.69 11.80 11.67
N GLY A 70 -15.04 13.08 11.51
CA GLY A 70 -16.05 13.78 12.31
C GLY A 70 -17.46 13.53 11.79
#